data_AF-A0A3D1ZKT7-F1
#
_entry.id   AF-A0A3D1ZKT7-F1
#
_cell.length_a   1.000
_cell.length_b   1.000
_cell.length_c   1.000
_cell.angle_alpha   90.00
_cell.angle_beta   90.00
_cell.angle_gamma   90.00
#
_symmetry.space_group_name_H-M   'P 1'
#
loop_
_entity.id
_entity.type
_entity.pdbx_description
1 polymer ?
#
loop_
_entity_poly.entity_id
_entity_poly.type
_entity_poly.pdbx_seq_one_letter_code
_entity_poly.pdbx_strand_id
1 'polypeptide(L)'
;MIDWQAIETVLFDMDGTLLDLHYDNYFWLEHLPKFYASHKDWTETETKDWLMAQFKTKYHSLDFYCIDHWEALLGIDIITLKKEINHMIDF
;
A
#
# COMPACT_ATOMS: atom_id res chain seq x y z
N MET A 1 0.26 22.88 -15.94
CA MET A 1 -1.02 23.14 -15.25
C MET A 1 -1.99 22.10 -15.77
N ILE A 2 -2.59 21.29 -14.90
CA ILE A 2 -3.47 20.18 -15.31
C ILE A 2 -4.72 20.78 -15.97
N ASP A 3 -5.09 20.25 -17.14
CA ASP A 3 -6.32 20.65 -17.83
C ASP A 3 -7.52 19.90 -17.24
N TRP A 4 -8.11 20.50 -16.20
CA TRP A 4 -9.24 19.94 -15.48
C TRP A 4 -10.49 19.72 -16.35
N GLN A 5 -10.60 20.39 -17.51
CA GLN A 5 -11.75 20.20 -18.40
C GLN A 5 -11.66 18.89 -19.21
N ALA A 6 -10.47 18.29 -19.29
CA ALA A 6 -10.25 17.02 -19.99
C ALA A 6 -10.41 15.79 -19.09
N ILE A 7 -10.57 15.96 -17.77
CA ILE A 7 -10.67 14.86 -16.81
C ILE A 7 -12.14 14.57 -16.49
N GLU A 8 -12.61 13.38 -16.89
CA GLU A 8 -14.00 12.96 -16.67
C GLU A 8 -14.27 12.44 -15.25
N THR A 9 -13.27 11.94 -14.53
CA THR A 9 -13.46 11.38 -13.18
C THR A 9 -12.23 11.59 -12.33
N VAL A 10 -12.45 12.10 -11.11
CA VAL A 10 -11.43 12.21 -10.06
C VAL A 10 -11.90 11.36 -8.88
N LEU A 11 -11.05 10.44 -8.43
CA LEU A 11 -11.28 9.61 -7.26
C LEU A 11 -10.46 10.16 -6.10
N PHE A 12 -11.12 10.43 -4.98
CA PHE A 12 -10.50 10.89 -3.74
C PHE A 12 -10.47 9.74 -2.74
N ASP A 13 -9.39 9.65 -1.98
CA ASP A 13 -9.34 8.78 -0.80
C ASP A 13 -10.17 9.37 0.36
N MET A 14 -10.36 8.60 1.43
CA MET A 14 -11.17 8.94 2.61
C MET A 14 -10.72 10.22 3.32
N ASP A 15 -9.48 10.66 3.12
CA ASP A 15 -8.91 11.90 3.67
C ASP A 15 -8.85 13.06 2.65
N GLY A 16 -9.38 12.86 1.43
CA GLY A 16 -9.40 13.86 0.36
C GLY A 16 -8.10 13.96 -0.44
N THR A 17 -7.20 12.98 -0.33
CA THR A 17 -5.99 12.91 -1.17
C THR A 17 -6.27 12.27 -2.53
N LEU A 18 -5.47 12.67 -3.54
CA LEU A 18 -5.50 12.03 -4.84
C LEU A 18 -4.84 10.65 -4.72
N LEU A 19 -5.58 9.63 -5.12
CA LEU A 19 -5.13 8.25 -5.05
C LEU A 19 -4.46 7.83 -6.37
N ASP A 20 -3.19 7.46 -6.30
CA ASP A 20 -2.53 6.72 -7.38
C ASP A 20 -2.68 5.22 -7.13
N LEU A 21 -3.65 4.60 -7.82
CA LEU A 21 -3.93 3.17 -7.69
C LEU A 21 -2.78 2.28 -8.16
N HIS A 22 -1.97 2.72 -9.13
CA HIS A 22 -0.84 1.92 -9.61
C HIS A 22 0.23 1.83 -8.53
N TYR A 23 0.59 2.99 -7.98
CA TYR A 23 1.51 3.11 -6.85
C TYR A 23 1.05 2.28 -5.64
N ASP A 24 -0.23 2.44 -5.23
CA ASP A 24 -0.70 1.82 -4.01
C ASP A 24 -0.81 0.29 -4.14
N ASN A 25 -1.31 -0.21 -5.27
CA ASN A 25 -1.35 -1.65 -5.54
C ASN A 25 0.05 -2.25 -5.60
N TYR A 26 1.00 -1.59 -6.27
CA TYR A 26 2.38 -2.06 -6.33
C TYR A 26 3.02 -2.12 -4.93
N PHE A 27 2.80 -1.10 -4.11
CA PHE A 27 3.30 -1.08 -2.73
C PHE A 27 2.84 -2.31 -1.95
N TRP A 28 1.52 -2.54 -1.88
CA TRP A 28 0.94 -3.57 -1.02
C TRP A 28 1.15 -5.00 -1.54
N LEU A 29 1.16 -5.21 -2.86
CA LEU A 29 1.19 -6.54 -3.46
C LEU A 29 2.59 -7.01 -3.86
N GLU A 30 3.52 -6.09 -4.08
CA GLU A 30 4.86 -6.41 -4.59
C GLU A 30 5.99 -5.88 -3.70
N HIS A 31 6.01 -4.59 -3.38
CA HIS A 31 7.13 -3.99 -2.62
C HIS A 31 7.16 -4.46 -1.16
N LEU A 32 6.04 -4.34 -0.46
CA LEU A 32 5.92 -4.72 0.95
C LEU A 32 6.21 -6.22 1.18
N PRO A 33 5.64 -7.17 0.41
CA PRO A 33 5.95 -8.58 0.60
C PRO A 33 7.43 -8.92 0.37
N LYS A 34 8.08 -8.32 -0.63
CA LYS A 34 9.52 -8.54 -0.90
C LYS A 34 10.39 -8.04 0.25
N PHE A 35 10.10 -6.83 0.74
CA PHE A 35 10.79 -6.29 1.90
C PHE A 35 10.56 -7.16 3.15
N TYR A 36 9.32 -7.52 3.44
CA TYR A 36 8.96 -8.30 4.63
C TYR A 36 9.56 -9.71 4.63
N ALA A 37 9.65 -10.36 3.46
CA ALA A 37 10.27 -11.67 3.31
C ALA A 37 11.74 -11.65 3.78
N SER A 38 12.48 -10.62 3.36
CA SER A 38 13.87 -10.42 3.81
C SER A 38 14.00 -10.08 5.30
N HIS A 39 12.97 -9.48 5.90
CA HIS A 39 12.99 -9.11 7.31
C HIS A 39 12.67 -10.30 8.24
N LYS A 40 11.91 -11.30 7.77
CA LYS A 40 11.46 -12.46 8.56
C LYS A 40 12.14 -13.78 8.21
N ASP A 41 13.12 -13.78 7.31
CA ASP A 41 13.76 -14.99 6.75
C ASP A 41 12.74 -15.97 6.14
N TRP A 42 11.67 -15.44 5.54
CA TRP A 42 10.63 -16.21 4.85
C TRP A 42 10.84 -16.16 3.34
N THR A 43 10.29 -17.14 2.63
CA THR A 43 10.20 -17.02 1.17
C THR A 43 9.21 -15.92 0.78
N GLU A 44 9.37 -15.36 -0.42
CA GLU A 44 8.43 -14.37 -0.95
C GLU A 44 7.01 -14.95 -1.04
N THR A 45 6.88 -16.24 -1.40
CA THR A 45 5.58 -16.93 -1.48
C THR A 45 4.91 -17.04 -0.11
N GLU A 46 5.62 -17.55 0.91
CA GLU A 46 5.07 -17.65 2.27
C GLU A 46 4.66 -16.29 2.83
N THR A 47 5.45 -15.27 2.53
CA THR A 47 5.18 -13.89 2.94
C THR A 47 3.94 -13.33 2.27
N LYS A 48 3.80 -13.51 0.94
CA LYS A 48 2.61 -13.07 0.18
C LYS A 48 1.36 -13.78 0.71
N ASP A 49 1.41 -15.09 0.91
CA ASP A 49 0.28 -15.87 1.43
C ASP A 49 -0.14 -15.42 2.83
N TRP A 50 0.83 -15.18 3.72
CA TRP A 50 0.55 -14.70 5.07
C TRP A 50 -0.05 -13.29 5.07
N LEU A 51 0.54 -12.36 4.31
CA LEU A 51 0.03 -10.98 4.18
C LEU A 51 -1.40 -10.97 3.61
N MET A 52 -1.66 -11.74 2.55
CA MET A 52 -3.00 -11.89 1.97
C MET A 52 -4.00 -12.44 2.99
N ALA A 53 -3.60 -13.39 3.84
CA ALA A 53 -4.44 -13.86 4.93
C ALA A 53 -4.75 -12.73 5.94
N GLN A 54 -3.74 -11.93 6.34
CA GLN A 54 -3.97 -10.79 7.24
C GLN A 54 -4.91 -9.74 6.61
N PHE A 55 -4.65 -9.35 5.36
CA PHE A 55 -5.50 -8.42 4.60
C PHE A 55 -6.95 -8.88 4.56
N LYS A 56 -7.18 -10.17 4.30
CA LYS A 56 -8.52 -10.75 4.27
C LYS A 56 -9.25 -10.69 5.61
N THR A 57 -8.54 -10.83 6.73
CA THR A 57 -9.15 -10.76 8.07
C THR A 57 -9.66 -9.35 8.43
N LYS A 58 -9.05 -8.33 7.83
CA LYS A 58 -9.38 -6.92 8.07
C LYS A 58 -10.18 -6.29 6.95
N TYR A 59 -10.38 -7.00 5.84
CA TYR A 59 -11.13 -6.50 4.69
C TYR A 59 -12.50 -5.95 5.11
N HIS A 60 -12.86 -4.76 4.62
CA HIS A 60 -14.02 -3.95 5.06
C HIS A 60 -14.00 -3.38 6.49
N SER A 61 -12.87 -3.36 7.19
CA SER A 61 -12.73 -2.66 8.47
C SER A 61 -11.90 -1.38 8.33
N LEU A 62 -12.05 -0.45 9.27
CA LEU A 62 -11.21 0.76 9.33
C LEU A 62 -9.72 0.43 9.50
N ASP A 63 -9.41 -0.64 10.21
CA ASP A 63 -8.04 -1.14 10.38
C ASP A 63 -7.37 -1.44 9.03
N PHE A 64 -8.14 -1.88 8.03
CA PHE A 64 -7.61 -2.17 6.69
C PHE A 64 -7.00 -0.94 6.03
N TYR A 65 -7.60 0.22 6.24
CA TYR A 65 -7.18 1.50 5.68
C TYR A 65 -6.23 2.27 6.61
N CYS A 66 -5.89 1.70 7.77
CA CYS A 66 -5.08 2.37 8.78
C CYS A 66 -3.61 1.96 8.66
N ILE A 67 -2.74 2.88 8.24
CA ILE A 67 -1.29 2.60 8.14
C ILE A 67 -0.71 2.24 9.51
N ASP A 68 -1.05 2.97 10.57
CA ASP A 68 -0.57 2.71 11.94
C ASP A 68 -0.89 1.28 12.40
N HIS A 69 -2.04 0.73 11.99
CA HIS A 69 -2.42 -0.65 12.28
C HIS A 69 -1.43 -1.64 11.65
N TRP A 70 -1.11 -1.44 10.38
CA TRP A 70 -0.17 -2.30 9.65
C TRP A 70 1.26 -2.14 10.14
N GLU A 71 1.69 -0.92 10.48
CA GLU A 71 3.02 -0.70 11.09
C GLU A 71 3.15 -1.44 12.42
N ALA A 72 2.12 -1.38 13.28
CA ALA A 72 2.11 -2.10 14.55
C ALA A 72 2.09 -3.62 14.36
N LEU A 73 1.35 -4.13 13.38
CA LEU A 73 1.27 -5.57 13.10
C LEU A 73 2.57 -6.12 12.50
N LEU A 74 3.18 -5.40 11.56
CA LEU A 74 4.35 -5.84 10.81
C LEU A 74 5.67 -5.47 11.51
N GLY A 75 5.65 -4.47 12.38
CA GLY A 75 6.85 -3.93 13.04
C GLY A 75 7.77 -3.17 12.08
N ILE A 76 7.20 -2.54 11.04
CA ILE A 76 7.94 -1.84 9.98
C ILE A 76 7.36 -0.44 9.83
N ASP A 77 8.25 0.52 9.57
CA ASP A 77 7.88 1.88 9.16
C ASP A 77 7.43 1.86 7.67
N ILE A 78 6.13 1.74 7.48
CA ILE A 78 5.46 1.65 6.17
C ILE A 78 5.58 2.98 5.45
N ILE A 79 5.52 4.11 6.16
CA ILE A 79 5.65 5.45 5.56
C ILE A 79 7.02 5.61 4.92
N THR A 80 8.09 5.21 5.62
CA THR A 80 9.45 5.26 5.09
C THR A 80 9.61 4.29 3.92
N LEU A 81 9.06 3.08 4.00
CA LEU A 81 9.11 2.11 2.91
C LEU A 81 8.38 2.62 1.64
N LYS A 82 7.22 3.26 1.80
CA LYS A 82 6.46 3.90 0.71
C LYS A 82 7.28 4.99 0.00
N LYS A 83 8.09 5.76 0.75
CA LYS A 83 8.92 6.82 0.17
C LYS A 83 9.97 6.31 -0.82
N GLU A 84 10.44 5.07 -0.68
CA GLU A 84 11.43 4.47 -1.58
C GLU A 84 10.91 4.38 -3.03
N ILE A 85 9.60 4.18 -3.18
CA ILE A 85 8.94 4.01 -4.47
C ILE A 85 8.15 5.25 -4.92
N ASN A 86 8.33 6.41 -4.27
CA ASN A 86 7.64 7.66 -4.64
C ASN A 86 7.89 8.09 -6.10
N HIS A 87 9.00 7.65 -6.68
CA HIS A 87 9.33 7.90 -8.09
C HIS A 87 8.40 7.19 -9.07
N MET A 88 7.55 6.26 -8.60
CA MET A 88 6.52 5.58 -9.40
C MET A 88 5.19 6.35 -9.46
N ILE A 89 5.09 7.49 -8.76
CA ILE A 89 3.90 8.35 -8.84
C ILE A 89 3.98 9.14 -10.15
N ASP A 90 3.08 8.83 -11.08
CA ASP A 90 2.95 9.52 -12.36
C ASP A 90 1.78 10.52 -12.30
N PHE A 91 2.02 11.76 -12.74
CA PHE A 91 1.03 12.86 -12.76
C PHE A 91 0.55 13.18 -14.18
#